data_AF-A0AAQ3J8Y6-F1
#
_entry.id   AF-A0AAQ3J8Y6-F1
#
_cell.length_a   1.000
_cell.length_b   1.000
_cell.length_c   1.000
_cell.angle_alpha   90.00
_cell.angle_beta   90.00
_cell.angle_gamma   90.00
#
_symmetry.space_group_name_H-M   'P 1'
#
loop_
_entity.id
_entity.type
_entity.pdbx_description
1 polymer ?
#
loop_
_entity_poly.entity_id
_entity_poly.type
_entity_poly.pdbx_seq_one_letter_code
_entity_poly.pdbx_strand_id
1 'polypeptide(L)'
;MSKPLSQREVVCGQHASSQPMSLQQLLQGMGNHAPTQLNARLNKMRQQLRQQKSVKEMVKDQGGNALQTHLLLSEVAHQAKEQGNEAEAEQAQAQLEELDAEHGEEIKTGLSITPALTQAVKDPDLRDNLRTIYYQHLIKNPSLGNFMEAVLHLCGEKNFIKGLRALQQALADDIANLAQLPQEGKLRSLMESLGRTTQLNNLVHGCSDLASRMAAKNPAMTLSGLLLMRQLMQLANQSMNVRDTQQLSEKVGGPSPTLQLTFLNGLRHLLADLPNSLWRDDKTRQTSLRNVLLIMDELGQSERKALPDRSSRL
;
A
#
# COMPACT_ATOMS: atom_id res chain seq x y z
N MET A 1 -2.70 -0.87 46.20
CA MET A 1 -1.80 -2.03 46.07
C MET A 1 -1.62 -2.34 44.59
N SER A 2 -0.46 -1.97 44.03
CA SER A 2 -0.15 -2.14 42.60
C SER A 2 0.49 -3.50 42.35
N LYS A 3 -0.06 -4.28 41.41
CA LYS A 3 0.52 -5.56 40.99
C LYS A 3 1.86 -5.33 40.25
N PRO A 4 2.87 -6.20 40.45
CA PRO A 4 4.16 -6.10 39.78
C PRO A 4 4.06 -6.35 38.27
N LEU A 5 4.98 -5.72 37.51
CA LEU A 5 5.06 -5.73 36.04
C LEU A 5 5.20 -7.13 35.41
N SER A 6 5.54 -8.16 36.19
CA SER A 6 5.70 -9.55 35.72
C SER A 6 4.38 -10.32 35.56
N GLN A 7 3.22 -9.73 35.91
CA GLN A 7 1.90 -10.36 35.78
C GLN A 7 0.97 -9.70 34.75
N ARG A 8 1.50 -8.81 33.90
CA ARG A 8 0.77 -8.40 32.70
C ARG A 8 0.96 -9.47 31.65
N GLU A 9 0.06 -10.46 31.63
CA GLU A 9 -0.21 -11.20 30.40
C GLU A 9 -0.56 -10.15 29.34
N VAL A 10 0.35 -9.99 28.38
CA VAL A 10 0.04 -9.32 27.13
C VAL A 10 -1.00 -10.21 26.47
N VAL A 11 -2.27 -9.87 26.67
CA VAL A 11 -3.34 -10.32 25.80
C VAL A 11 -3.04 -9.69 24.44
N CYS A 12 -2.15 -10.34 23.68
CA CYS A 12 -2.09 -10.15 22.24
C CYS A 12 -3.50 -10.43 21.77
N GLY A 13 -4.16 -9.39 21.25
CA GLY A 13 -5.45 -9.53 20.63
C GLY A 13 -5.42 -10.71 19.67
N GLN A 14 -6.54 -11.41 19.59
CA GLN A 14 -6.78 -12.51 18.68
C GLN A 14 -6.58 -12.02 17.23
N HIS A 15 -5.33 -11.93 16.79
CA HIS A 15 -4.99 -11.91 15.39
C HIS A 15 -5.33 -13.32 14.93
N ALA A 16 -6.37 -13.41 14.10
CA ALA A 16 -6.76 -14.66 13.46
C ALA A 16 -5.49 -15.27 12.86
N SER A 17 -4.97 -16.31 13.49
CA SER A 17 -3.93 -17.15 12.92
C SER A 17 -4.51 -17.66 11.62
N SER A 18 -4.07 -17.06 10.51
CA SER A 18 -4.45 -17.50 9.18
C SER A 18 -4.14 -18.98 9.10
N GLN A 19 -5.17 -19.83 9.06
CA GLN A 19 -4.97 -21.26 8.96
C GLN A 19 -4.12 -21.55 7.71
N PRO A 20 -3.16 -22.48 7.78
CA PRO A 20 -2.38 -22.86 6.62
C PRO A 20 -3.34 -23.32 5.52
N MET A 21 -3.39 -22.59 4.40
CA MET A 21 -4.22 -22.98 3.27
C MET A 21 -3.64 -24.20 2.57
N SER A 22 -4.51 -25.12 2.15
CA SER A 22 -4.12 -26.19 1.23
C SER A 22 -3.74 -25.62 -0.13
N LEU A 23 -2.97 -26.38 -0.92
CA LEU A 23 -2.54 -25.95 -2.26
C LEU A 23 -3.75 -25.63 -3.18
N GLN A 24 -4.82 -26.40 -3.04
CA GLN A 24 -6.08 -26.15 -3.75
C GLN A 24 -6.77 -24.86 -3.29
N GLN A 25 -6.74 -24.56 -1.98
CA GLN A 25 -7.27 -23.30 -1.45
C GLN A 25 -6.44 -22.10 -1.91
N LEU A 26 -5.11 -22.23 -2.01
CA LEU A 26 -4.24 -21.18 -2.56
C LEU A 26 -4.52 -20.95 -4.05
N LEU A 27 -4.70 -22.02 -4.84
CA LEU A 27 -5.09 -21.93 -6.24
C LEU A 27 -6.45 -21.22 -6.43
N GLN A 28 -7.42 -21.50 -5.56
CA GLN A 28 -8.71 -20.79 -5.54
C GLN A 28 -8.55 -19.33 -5.06
N GLY A 29 -7.63 -19.08 -4.12
CA GLY A 29 -7.27 -17.74 -3.65
C GLY A 29 -6.59 -16.87 -4.71
N MET A 30 -6.03 -17.46 -5.76
CA MET A 30 -5.52 -16.72 -6.93
C MET A 30 -6.58 -16.44 -8.00
N GLY A 31 -7.77 -17.06 -7.93
CA GLY A 31 -8.75 -16.91 -8.99
C GLY A 31 -10.08 -17.60 -8.71
N ASN A 32 -11.19 -16.94 -9.04
CA ASN A 32 -12.53 -17.54 -9.05
C ASN A 32 -12.69 -18.45 -10.29
N HIS A 33 -11.81 -19.43 -10.44
CA HIS A 33 -11.88 -20.37 -11.55
C HIS A 33 -12.79 -21.51 -11.17
N ALA A 34 -13.84 -21.71 -11.97
CA ALA A 34 -14.62 -22.94 -11.91
C ALA A 34 -13.65 -24.14 -12.03
N PRO A 35 -13.94 -25.30 -11.40
CA PRO A 35 -13.06 -26.48 -11.43
C PRO A 35 -12.64 -26.88 -12.85
N THR A 36 -13.51 -26.67 -13.84
CA THR A 36 -13.25 -26.89 -15.27
C THR A 36 -12.16 -26.00 -15.84
N GLN A 37 -12.10 -24.72 -15.46
CA GLN A 37 -11.06 -23.79 -15.89
C GLN A 37 -9.69 -24.13 -15.25
N LEU A 38 -9.69 -24.59 -14.00
CA LEU A 38 -8.47 -25.03 -13.32
C LEU A 38 -7.88 -26.27 -14.03
N ASN A 39 -8.72 -27.27 -14.33
CA ASN A 39 -8.28 -28.46 -15.06
C ASN A 39 -7.72 -28.13 -16.45
N ALA A 40 -8.33 -27.19 -17.17
CA ALA A 40 -7.80 -26.73 -18.45
C ALA A 40 -6.39 -26.09 -18.30
N ARG A 41 -6.16 -25.32 -17.24
CA ARG A 41 -4.85 -24.72 -16.94
C ARG A 41 -3.81 -25.77 -16.54
N LEU A 42 -4.18 -26.75 -15.71
CA LEU A 42 -3.30 -27.86 -15.35
C LEU A 42 -2.92 -28.68 -16.59
N ASN A 43 -3.87 -28.97 -17.49
CA ASN A 43 -3.59 -29.68 -18.74
C ASN A 43 -2.68 -28.87 -19.68
N LYS A 44 -2.87 -27.54 -19.76
CA LYS A 44 -1.94 -26.66 -20.48
C LYS A 44 -0.54 -26.71 -19.86
N MET A 45 -0.43 -26.69 -18.53
CA MET A 45 0.86 -26.77 -17.82
C MET A 45 1.58 -28.10 -18.11
N ARG A 46 0.86 -29.23 -18.07
CA ARG A 46 1.38 -30.55 -18.47
C ARG A 46 1.86 -30.57 -19.92
N GLN A 47 1.13 -29.94 -20.83
CA GLN A 47 1.55 -29.83 -22.22
C GLN A 47 2.85 -29.02 -22.36
N GLN A 48 2.99 -27.92 -21.61
CA GLN A 48 4.22 -27.12 -21.60
C GLN A 48 5.41 -27.92 -21.05
N LEU A 49 5.20 -28.73 -20.00
CA LEU A 49 6.20 -29.67 -19.50
C LEU A 49 6.61 -30.68 -20.58
N ARG A 50 5.66 -31.35 -21.24
CA ARG A 50 5.98 -32.30 -22.33
C ARG A 50 6.73 -31.66 -23.49
N GLN A 51 6.49 -30.39 -23.75
CA GLN A 51 7.19 -29.59 -24.76
C GLN A 51 8.56 -29.08 -24.31
N GLN A 52 8.95 -29.32 -23.05
CA GLN A 52 10.18 -28.84 -22.43
C GLN A 52 10.34 -27.31 -22.58
N LYS A 53 9.23 -26.57 -22.45
CA LYS A 53 9.30 -25.11 -22.41
C LYS A 53 10.13 -24.64 -21.22
N SER A 54 10.84 -23.54 -21.40
CA SER A 54 11.62 -22.92 -20.32
C SER A 54 10.72 -22.28 -19.27
N VAL A 55 11.20 -22.16 -18.02
CA VAL A 55 10.50 -21.47 -16.93
C VAL A 55 10.05 -20.07 -17.35
N LYS A 56 10.89 -19.32 -18.07
CA LYS A 56 10.58 -17.96 -18.54
C LYS A 56 9.38 -17.92 -19.46
N GLU A 57 9.28 -18.89 -20.37
CA GLU A 57 8.14 -19.01 -21.28
C GLU A 57 6.87 -19.44 -20.53
N MET A 58 7.01 -20.34 -19.55
CA MET A 58 5.90 -20.80 -18.72
C MET A 58 5.33 -19.64 -17.88
N VAL A 59 6.19 -18.84 -17.24
CA VAL A 59 5.79 -17.64 -16.50
C VAL A 59 5.15 -16.60 -17.43
N LYS A 60 5.72 -16.37 -18.62
CA LYS A 60 5.14 -15.46 -19.62
C LYS A 60 3.76 -15.92 -20.10
N ASP A 61 3.56 -17.22 -20.32
CA ASP A 61 2.29 -17.81 -20.70
C ASP A 61 1.20 -17.71 -19.60
N GLN A 62 1.59 -17.43 -18.35
CA GLN A 62 0.72 -17.10 -17.21
C GLN A 62 0.63 -15.59 -16.95
N GLY A 63 0.94 -14.74 -17.94
CA GLY A 63 0.84 -13.29 -17.78
C GLY A 63 1.95 -12.68 -16.91
N GLY A 64 3.06 -13.39 -16.71
CA GLY A 64 4.17 -12.95 -15.88
C GLY A 64 4.02 -13.28 -14.40
N ASN A 65 3.03 -14.10 -14.01
CA ASN A 65 2.77 -14.45 -12.62
C ASN A 65 3.56 -15.70 -12.19
N ALA A 66 4.72 -15.47 -11.56
CA ALA A 66 5.59 -16.53 -11.06
C ALA A 66 4.93 -17.38 -9.97
N LEU A 67 4.16 -16.77 -9.06
CA LEU A 67 3.42 -17.46 -8.01
C LEU A 67 2.37 -18.42 -8.59
N GLN A 68 1.65 -17.97 -9.62
CA GLN A 68 0.64 -18.79 -10.28
C GLN A 68 1.27 -19.97 -11.02
N THR A 69 2.40 -19.74 -11.67
CA THR A 69 3.19 -20.78 -12.34
C THR A 69 3.67 -21.82 -11.34
N HIS A 70 4.20 -21.37 -10.20
CA HIS A 70 4.64 -22.23 -9.09
C HIS A 70 3.50 -23.11 -8.57
N LEU A 71 2.34 -22.52 -8.25
CA LEU A 71 1.22 -23.28 -7.70
C LEU A 71 0.62 -24.30 -8.69
N LEU A 72 0.56 -23.97 -9.98
CA LEU A 72 0.14 -24.91 -11.02
C LEU A 72 1.14 -26.07 -11.20
N LEU A 73 2.44 -25.77 -11.20
CA LEU A 73 3.49 -26.79 -11.29
C LEU A 73 3.48 -27.71 -10.06
N SER A 74 3.30 -27.15 -8.86
CA SER A 74 3.19 -27.91 -7.61
C SER A 74 1.98 -28.84 -7.61
N GLU A 75 0.83 -28.40 -8.12
CA GLU A 75 -0.34 -29.28 -8.29
C GLU A 75 -0.10 -30.37 -9.33
N VAL A 76 0.56 -30.06 -10.45
CA VAL A 76 0.92 -31.08 -11.46
C VAL A 76 1.87 -32.11 -10.87
N ALA A 77 2.90 -31.69 -10.15
CA ALA A 77 3.84 -32.59 -9.47
C ALA A 77 3.13 -33.47 -8.44
N HIS A 78 2.21 -32.89 -7.66
CA HIS A 78 1.40 -33.63 -6.69
C HIS A 78 0.54 -34.70 -7.37
N GLN A 79 -0.24 -34.33 -8.39
CA GLN A 79 -1.12 -35.26 -9.12
C GLN A 79 -0.32 -36.36 -9.85
N ALA A 80 0.86 -36.03 -10.40
CA ALA A 80 1.73 -37.01 -11.04
C ALA A 80 2.26 -38.05 -10.05
N LYS A 81 2.66 -37.63 -8.84
CA LYS A 81 3.06 -38.54 -7.76
C LYS A 81 1.92 -39.46 -7.32
N GLU A 82 0.71 -38.91 -7.13
CA GLU A 82 -0.48 -39.70 -6.78
C GLU A 82 -0.84 -40.74 -7.84
N GLN A 83 -0.60 -40.43 -9.11
CA GLN A 83 -0.87 -41.32 -10.26
C GLN A 83 0.28 -42.31 -10.55
N GLY A 84 1.39 -42.24 -9.80
CA GLY A 84 2.58 -43.08 -10.04
C GLY A 84 3.37 -42.72 -11.30
N ASN A 85 3.15 -41.53 -11.87
CA ASN A 85 3.89 -41.04 -13.04
C ASN A 85 5.17 -40.32 -12.60
N GLU A 86 6.20 -41.10 -12.23
CA GLU A 86 7.47 -40.57 -11.71
C GLU A 86 8.16 -39.60 -12.69
N ALA A 87 8.14 -39.89 -13.98
CA ALA A 87 8.78 -39.04 -15.00
C ALA A 87 8.16 -37.63 -15.07
N GLU A 88 6.83 -37.53 -15.00
CA GLU A 88 6.14 -36.22 -14.99
C GLU A 88 6.36 -35.48 -13.66
N ALA A 89 6.40 -36.21 -12.54
CA ALA A 89 6.67 -35.64 -11.23
C ALA A 89 8.09 -35.06 -11.13
N GLU A 90 9.10 -35.79 -11.60
CA GLU A 90 10.50 -35.33 -11.65
C GLU A 90 10.66 -34.12 -12.56
N GLN A 91 10.01 -34.13 -13.73
CA GLN A 91 10.08 -33.02 -14.66
C GLN A 91 9.44 -31.75 -14.09
N ALA A 92 8.27 -31.87 -13.45
CA ALA A 92 7.63 -30.75 -12.78
C ALA A 92 8.49 -30.23 -11.61
N GLN A 93 9.13 -31.12 -10.86
CA GLN A 93 10.01 -30.76 -9.76
C GLN A 93 11.25 -29.98 -10.24
N ALA A 94 11.88 -30.41 -11.35
CA ALA A 94 13.02 -29.70 -11.92
C ALA A 94 12.66 -28.26 -12.35
N GLN A 95 11.46 -28.07 -12.92
CA GLN A 95 10.97 -26.73 -13.28
C GLN A 95 10.62 -25.89 -12.05
N LEU A 96 10.14 -26.50 -10.96
CA LEU A 96 9.93 -25.80 -9.69
C LEU A 96 11.24 -25.31 -9.08
N GLU A 97 12.31 -26.11 -9.14
CA GLU A 97 13.63 -25.72 -8.64
C GLU A 97 14.22 -24.56 -9.45
N GLU A 98 14.10 -24.60 -10.78
CA GLU A 98 14.52 -23.50 -11.66
C GLU A 98 13.70 -22.23 -11.40
N LEU A 99 12.39 -22.37 -11.20
CA LEU A 99 11.50 -21.26 -10.88
C LEU A 99 11.81 -20.65 -9.51
N ASP A 100 12.11 -21.46 -8.50
CA ASP A 100 12.52 -20.98 -7.17
C ASP A 100 13.89 -20.30 -7.19
N ALA A 101 14.79 -20.73 -8.07
CA ALA A 101 16.08 -20.06 -8.26
C ALA A 101 15.93 -18.65 -8.85
N GLU A 102 15.01 -18.45 -9.80
CA GLU A 102 14.77 -17.15 -10.44
C GLU A 102 13.80 -16.24 -9.65
N HIS A 103 12.75 -16.80 -9.05
CA HIS A 103 11.62 -16.07 -8.46
C HIS A 103 11.30 -16.43 -7.00
N GLY A 104 12.19 -17.15 -6.30
CA GLY A 104 11.88 -17.71 -4.99
C GLY A 104 11.46 -16.69 -3.91
N GLU A 105 12.01 -15.47 -3.91
CA GLU A 105 11.59 -14.45 -2.95
C GLU A 105 10.17 -13.92 -3.24
N GLU A 106 9.86 -13.70 -4.52
CA GLU A 106 8.53 -13.28 -4.98
C GLU A 106 7.48 -14.33 -4.62
N ILE A 107 7.77 -15.60 -4.90
CA ILE A 107 6.89 -16.74 -4.61
C ILE A 107 6.66 -16.87 -3.11
N LYS A 108 7.73 -16.90 -2.30
CA LYS A 108 7.63 -17.01 -0.84
C LYS A 108 6.79 -15.88 -0.24
N THR A 109 7.02 -14.66 -0.70
CA THR A 109 6.26 -13.48 -0.27
C THR A 109 4.80 -13.61 -0.67
N GLY A 110 4.54 -13.95 -1.93
CA GLY A 110 3.19 -14.13 -2.48
C GLY A 110 2.39 -15.20 -1.75
N LEU A 111 3.01 -16.33 -1.41
CA LEU A 111 2.39 -17.39 -0.61
C LEU A 111 2.01 -16.89 0.79
N SER A 112 2.91 -16.16 1.45
CA SER A 112 2.70 -15.64 2.82
C SER A 112 1.51 -14.69 2.91
N ILE A 113 1.35 -13.79 1.94
CA ILE A 113 0.30 -12.76 1.95
C ILE A 113 -1.03 -13.22 1.33
N THR A 114 -1.04 -14.33 0.61
CA THR A 114 -2.26 -14.84 -0.07
C THR A 114 -3.44 -15.08 0.88
N PRO A 115 -3.25 -15.66 2.09
CA PRO A 115 -4.33 -15.80 3.07
C PRO A 115 -5.02 -14.50 3.46
N ALA A 116 -4.24 -13.52 3.89
CA ALA A 116 -4.76 -12.23 4.31
C ALA A 116 -5.49 -11.52 3.16
N LEU A 117 -4.92 -11.54 1.95
CA LEU A 117 -5.56 -10.92 0.78
C LEU A 117 -6.84 -11.64 0.35
N THR A 118 -6.88 -12.97 0.46
CA THR A 118 -8.09 -13.77 0.17
C THR A 118 -9.24 -13.42 1.12
N GLN A 119 -8.93 -13.16 2.39
CA GLN A 119 -9.91 -12.75 3.39
C GLN A 119 -10.36 -11.30 3.22
N ALA A 120 -9.43 -10.40 2.90
CA ALA A 120 -9.70 -8.96 2.84
C ALA A 120 -10.33 -8.51 1.51
N VAL A 121 -10.01 -9.19 0.40
CA VAL A 121 -10.37 -8.77 -0.96
C VAL A 121 -11.07 -9.91 -1.69
N LYS A 122 -12.31 -9.65 -2.15
CA LYS A 122 -13.13 -10.65 -2.85
C LYS A 122 -12.75 -10.82 -4.32
N ASP A 123 -12.32 -9.73 -4.96
CA ASP A 123 -11.98 -9.71 -6.38
C ASP A 123 -10.59 -10.34 -6.60
N PRO A 124 -10.49 -11.46 -7.34
CA PRO A 124 -9.23 -12.14 -7.56
C PRO A 124 -8.21 -11.32 -8.36
N ASP A 125 -8.65 -10.56 -9.37
CA ASP A 125 -7.74 -9.76 -10.19
C ASP A 125 -7.14 -8.63 -9.35
N LEU A 126 -7.97 -8.05 -8.46
CA LEU A 126 -7.49 -7.07 -7.50
C LEU A 126 -6.47 -7.68 -6.51
N ARG A 127 -6.68 -8.91 -6.05
CA ARG A 127 -5.70 -9.61 -5.19
C ARG A 127 -4.36 -9.81 -5.89
N ASP A 128 -4.37 -10.27 -7.14
CA ASP A 128 -3.15 -10.51 -7.92
C ASP A 128 -2.36 -9.21 -8.10
N ASN A 129 -3.02 -8.14 -8.52
CA ASN A 129 -2.40 -6.84 -8.66
C ASN A 129 -1.87 -6.29 -7.32
N LEU A 130 -2.59 -6.48 -6.21
CA LEU A 130 -2.13 -6.08 -4.88
C LEU A 130 -0.88 -6.86 -4.44
N ARG A 131 -0.76 -8.17 -4.76
CA ARG A 131 0.47 -8.94 -4.50
C ARG A 131 1.65 -8.39 -5.29
N THR A 132 1.44 -8.06 -6.57
CA THR A 132 2.48 -7.46 -7.40
C THR A 132 2.95 -6.13 -6.83
N ILE A 133 2.03 -5.25 -6.45
CA ILE A 133 2.35 -3.95 -5.82
C ILE A 133 3.11 -4.15 -4.51
N TYR A 134 2.67 -5.10 -3.67
CA TYR A 134 3.35 -5.42 -2.41
C TYR A 134 4.80 -5.83 -2.65
N TYR A 135 5.02 -6.83 -3.52
CA TYR A 135 6.36 -7.33 -3.78
C TYR A 135 7.25 -6.25 -4.41
N GLN A 136 6.76 -5.52 -5.40
CA GLN A 136 7.56 -4.52 -6.11
C GLN A 136 7.95 -3.33 -5.24
N HIS A 137 7.03 -2.81 -4.43
CA HIS A 137 7.21 -1.51 -3.77
C HIS A 137 7.44 -1.58 -2.25
N LEU A 138 7.26 -2.75 -1.62
CA LEU A 138 7.59 -2.95 -0.20
C LEU A 138 8.79 -3.89 -0.01
N ILE A 139 9.00 -4.84 -0.92
CA ILE A 139 10.09 -5.83 -0.80
C ILE A 139 11.25 -5.49 -1.74
N LYS A 140 11.02 -5.55 -3.07
CA LYS A 140 12.08 -5.47 -4.08
C LYS A 140 12.70 -4.07 -4.19
N ASN A 141 11.87 -3.04 -4.32
CA ASN A 141 12.31 -1.64 -4.43
C ASN A 141 11.46 -0.75 -3.50
N PRO A 142 11.77 -0.72 -2.19
CA PRO A 142 10.96 -0.04 -1.20
C PRO A 142 10.80 1.46 -1.49
N SER A 143 9.61 1.88 -1.87
CA SER A 143 9.30 3.29 -2.16
C SER A 143 7.87 3.60 -1.77
N LEU A 144 7.70 4.45 -0.75
CA LEU A 144 6.37 4.79 -0.23
C LEU A 144 5.54 5.59 -1.25
N GLY A 145 6.17 6.51 -1.99
CA GLY A 145 5.51 7.27 -3.04
C GLY A 145 5.02 6.39 -4.19
N ASN A 146 5.88 5.48 -4.68
CA ASN A 146 5.50 4.57 -5.77
C ASN A 146 4.47 3.54 -5.31
N PHE A 147 4.63 2.99 -4.11
CA PHE A 147 3.65 2.10 -3.49
C PHE A 147 2.27 2.75 -3.47
N MET A 148 2.20 3.99 -2.99
CA MET A 148 0.94 4.67 -2.87
C MET A 148 0.31 5.00 -4.23
N GLU A 149 1.06 5.52 -5.20
CA GLU A 149 0.50 5.82 -6.53
C GLU A 149 0.03 4.54 -7.21
N ALA A 150 0.72 3.42 -7.02
CA ALA A 150 0.30 2.11 -7.52
C ALA A 150 -1.01 1.65 -6.88
N VAL A 151 -1.15 1.74 -5.55
CA VAL A 151 -2.39 1.38 -4.83
C VAL A 151 -3.54 2.29 -5.24
N LEU A 152 -3.28 3.59 -5.44
CA LEU A 152 -4.29 4.57 -5.87
C LEU A 152 -4.74 4.35 -7.30
N HIS A 153 -3.81 4.04 -8.20
CA HIS A 153 -4.13 3.70 -9.58
C HIS A 153 -4.99 2.43 -9.66
N LEU A 154 -4.65 1.40 -8.87
CA LEU A 154 -5.35 0.12 -8.87
C LEU A 154 -6.74 0.21 -8.21
N CYS A 155 -6.84 0.77 -7.01
CA CYS A 155 -8.09 0.79 -6.24
C CYS A 155 -9.02 1.94 -6.64
N GLY A 156 -8.47 2.98 -7.27
CA GLY A 156 -9.14 4.27 -7.44
C GLY A 156 -9.43 4.97 -6.11
N GLU A 157 -9.97 6.19 -6.18
CA GLU A 157 -10.18 7.01 -5.00
C GLU A 157 -11.15 6.37 -3.98
N LYS A 158 -12.22 5.75 -4.46
CA LYS A 158 -13.27 5.20 -3.60
C LYS A 158 -12.81 4.01 -2.76
N ASN A 159 -11.89 3.20 -3.27
CA ASN A 159 -11.44 1.98 -2.60
C ASN A 159 -9.99 2.07 -2.08
N PHE A 160 -9.30 3.19 -2.27
CA PHE A 160 -7.92 3.37 -1.84
C PHE A 160 -7.67 2.97 -0.38
N ILE A 161 -8.46 3.51 0.56
CA ILE A 161 -8.34 3.19 1.99
C ILE A 161 -8.57 1.70 2.26
N LYS A 162 -9.53 1.08 1.56
CA LYS A 162 -9.81 -0.35 1.72
C LYS A 162 -8.63 -1.20 1.23
N GLY A 163 -8.08 -0.87 0.06
CA GLY A 163 -6.90 -1.54 -0.50
C GLY A 163 -5.66 -1.37 0.38
N LEU A 164 -5.43 -0.16 0.89
CA LEU A 164 -4.31 0.11 1.80
C LEU A 164 -4.42 -0.70 3.09
N ARG A 165 -5.60 -0.77 3.71
CA ARG A 165 -5.82 -1.60 4.91
C ARG A 165 -5.67 -3.09 4.64
N ALA A 166 -6.11 -3.58 3.48
CA ALA A 166 -5.91 -4.98 3.10
C ALA A 166 -4.42 -5.33 3.01
N LEU A 167 -3.60 -4.42 2.44
CA LEU A 167 -2.14 -4.59 2.39
C LEU A 167 -1.47 -4.48 3.76
N GLN A 168 -1.94 -3.58 4.63
CA GLN A 168 -1.44 -3.49 6.02
C GLN A 168 -1.74 -4.76 6.82
N GLN A 169 -2.93 -5.32 6.67
CA GLN A 169 -3.30 -6.57 7.30
C GLN A 169 -2.42 -7.72 6.79
N ALA A 170 -2.25 -7.82 5.47
CA ALA A 170 -1.39 -8.83 4.86
C ALA A 170 0.08 -8.72 5.32
N LEU A 171 0.58 -7.50 5.49
CA LEU A 171 1.92 -7.24 6.01
C LEU A 171 2.05 -7.63 7.49
N ALA A 172 1.04 -7.35 8.30
CA ALA A 172 1.02 -7.74 9.71
C ALA A 172 1.02 -9.28 9.87
N ASP A 173 0.26 -9.97 9.03
CA ASP A 173 0.20 -11.43 9.01
C ASP A 173 1.53 -12.04 8.51
N ASP A 174 2.17 -11.45 7.50
CA ASP A 174 3.51 -11.84 7.02
C ASP A 174 4.59 -11.68 8.11
N ILE A 175 4.54 -10.57 8.86
CA ILE A 175 5.41 -10.34 10.03
C ILE A 175 5.17 -11.41 11.10
N ALA A 176 3.91 -11.71 11.42
CA ALA A 176 3.56 -12.71 12.43
C ALA A 176 4.07 -14.11 12.05
N ASN A 177 4.01 -14.46 10.76
CA ASN A 177 4.54 -15.72 10.24
C ASN A 177 6.07 -15.76 10.32
N LEU A 178 6.75 -14.68 9.94
CA LEU A 178 8.22 -14.61 9.91
C LEU A 178 8.85 -14.45 11.30
N ALA A 179 8.14 -13.88 12.28
CA ALA A 179 8.62 -13.78 13.66
C ALA A 179 8.88 -15.14 14.31
N GLN A 180 8.33 -16.22 13.75
CA GLN A 180 8.55 -17.60 14.19
C GLN A 180 9.84 -18.21 13.61
N LEU A 181 10.56 -17.48 12.73
CA LEU A 181 11.74 -17.94 12.03
C LEU A 181 12.96 -17.05 12.37
N PRO A 182 14.20 -17.59 12.35
CA PRO A 182 15.42 -16.83 12.58
C PRO A 182 15.80 -16.01 11.33
N GLN A 183 15.03 -14.98 10.99
CA GLN A 183 15.28 -14.06 9.87
C GLN A 183 15.18 -12.58 10.27
N GLU A 184 16.10 -12.12 11.12
CA GLU A 184 16.05 -10.77 11.72
C GLU A 184 16.08 -9.64 10.68
N GLY A 185 16.84 -9.79 9.59
CA GLY A 185 16.95 -8.75 8.55
C GLY A 185 15.65 -8.53 7.78
N LYS A 186 14.96 -9.62 7.41
CA LYS A 186 13.67 -9.57 6.69
C LYS A 186 12.55 -9.07 7.60
N LEU A 187 12.55 -9.47 8.87
CA LEU A 187 11.58 -8.99 9.84
C LEU A 187 11.67 -7.46 10.00
N ARG A 188 12.88 -6.91 10.11
CA ARG A 188 13.09 -5.46 10.23
C ARG A 188 12.57 -4.70 9.00
N SER A 189 12.85 -5.17 7.79
CA SER A 189 12.39 -4.50 6.56
C SER A 189 10.86 -4.51 6.42
N LEU A 190 10.19 -5.57 6.86
CA LEU A 190 8.73 -5.63 6.88
C LEU A 190 8.13 -4.71 7.94
N MET A 191 8.72 -4.64 9.14
CA MET A 191 8.28 -3.70 10.18
C MET A 191 8.43 -2.25 9.72
N GLU A 192 9.52 -1.91 9.02
CA GLU A 192 9.69 -0.60 8.39
C GLU A 192 8.60 -0.33 7.34
N SER A 193 8.30 -1.32 6.50
CA SER A 193 7.21 -1.23 5.51
C SER A 193 5.85 -1.02 6.18
N LEU A 194 5.61 -1.63 7.35
CA LEU A 194 4.37 -1.47 8.11
C LEU A 194 4.27 -0.07 8.71
N GLY A 195 5.39 0.45 9.23
CA GLY A 195 5.48 1.84 9.67
C GLY A 195 5.15 2.82 8.54
N ARG A 196 5.73 2.62 7.36
CA ARG A 196 5.51 3.46 6.17
C ARG A 196 4.04 3.44 5.71
N THR A 197 3.42 2.27 5.62
CA THR A 197 2.00 2.15 5.24
C THR A 197 1.08 2.77 6.28
N THR A 198 1.41 2.66 7.58
CA THR A 198 0.66 3.31 8.67
C THR A 198 0.73 4.83 8.59
N GLN A 199 1.92 5.38 8.36
CA GLN A 199 2.10 6.83 8.14
C GLN A 199 1.26 7.33 6.96
N LEU A 200 1.22 6.57 5.88
CA LEU A 200 0.39 6.90 4.72
C LEU A 200 -1.10 6.88 5.05
N ASN A 201 -1.58 5.87 5.77
CA ASN A 201 -2.97 5.82 6.21
C ASN A 201 -3.33 7.05 7.06
N ASN A 202 -2.45 7.44 7.98
CA ASN A 202 -2.65 8.64 8.82
C ASN A 202 -2.67 9.93 7.99
N LEU A 203 -1.78 10.06 7.00
CA LEU A 203 -1.76 11.20 6.09
C LEU A 203 -3.09 11.34 5.33
N VAL A 204 -3.65 10.22 4.84
CA VAL A 204 -4.92 10.25 4.11
C VAL A 204 -6.07 10.67 5.01
N HIS A 205 -6.09 10.20 6.26
CA HIS A 205 -7.09 10.61 7.24
C HIS A 205 -6.94 12.11 7.54
N GLY A 206 -5.74 12.60 7.81
CA GLY A 206 -5.48 14.02 8.04
C GLY A 206 -5.89 14.92 6.86
N CYS A 207 -5.63 14.48 5.62
CA CYS A 207 -6.06 15.21 4.41
C CYS A 207 -7.59 15.21 4.27
N SER A 208 -8.24 14.07 4.55
CA SER A 208 -9.69 13.93 4.49
C SER A 208 -10.41 14.77 5.56
N ASP A 209 -9.85 14.82 6.76
CA ASP A 209 -10.37 15.64 7.85
C ASP A 209 -10.22 17.13 7.53
N LEU A 210 -9.06 17.54 7.00
CA LEU A 210 -8.86 18.93 6.58
C LEU A 210 -9.82 19.32 5.45
N ALA A 211 -9.96 18.48 4.42
CA ALA A 211 -10.88 18.71 3.32
C ALA A 211 -12.34 18.83 3.82
N SER A 212 -12.76 17.95 4.73
CA SER A 212 -14.12 17.97 5.30
C SER A 212 -14.38 19.22 6.14
N ARG A 213 -13.41 19.65 6.97
CA ARG A 213 -13.51 20.91 7.73
C ARG A 213 -13.59 22.13 6.82
N MET A 214 -12.85 22.13 5.72
CA MET A 214 -12.87 23.24 4.76
C MET A 214 -14.17 23.25 3.94
N ALA A 215 -14.67 22.09 3.50
CA ALA A 215 -15.95 21.97 2.81
C ALA A 215 -17.14 22.46 3.67
N ALA A 216 -17.09 22.21 4.98
CA ALA A 216 -18.11 22.72 5.91
C ALA A 216 -18.14 24.27 5.99
N LYS A 217 -16.99 24.93 5.77
CA LYS A 217 -16.88 26.39 5.79
C LYS A 217 -16.99 27.03 4.40
N ASN A 218 -16.66 26.27 3.35
CA ASN A 218 -16.72 26.68 1.95
C ASN A 218 -17.39 25.56 1.12
N PRO A 219 -18.73 25.54 1.02
CA PRO A 219 -19.44 24.50 0.26
C PRO A 219 -19.11 24.47 -1.23
N ALA A 220 -18.52 25.54 -1.79
CA ALA A 220 -18.08 25.59 -3.18
C ALA A 220 -16.74 24.87 -3.42
N MET A 221 -16.07 24.41 -2.36
CA MET A 221 -14.81 23.66 -2.45
C MET A 221 -15.04 22.26 -3.04
N THR A 222 -14.25 21.90 -4.05
CA THR A 222 -14.32 20.60 -4.74
C THR A 222 -13.14 19.67 -4.44
N LEU A 223 -12.15 20.11 -3.65
CA LEU A 223 -10.94 19.33 -3.38
C LEU A 223 -11.21 18.19 -2.38
N SER A 224 -11.06 16.95 -2.83
CA SER A 224 -11.16 15.77 -1.96
C SER A 224 -9.88 15.56 -1.13
N GLY A 225 -9.99 14.82 -0.02
CA GLY A 225 -8.83 14.46 0.80
C GLY A 225 -7.74 13.71 0.04
N LEU A 226 -8.12 12.85 -0.92
CA LEU A 226 -7.16 12.13 -1.76
C LEU A 226 -6.47 13.04 -2.76
N LEU A 227 -7.19 13.97 -3.38
CA LEU A 227 -6.57 14.97 -4.26
C LEU A 227 -5.62 15.88 -3.49
N LEU A 228 -5.97 16.25 -2.25
CA LEU A 228 -5.07 17.00 -1.37
C LEU A 228 -3.81 16.18 -1.07
N MET A 229 -3.94 14.90 -0.72
CA MET A 229 -2.80 14.01 -0.50
C MET A 229 -1.89 13.92 -1.72
N ARG A 230 -2.46 13.68 -2.93
CA ARG A 230 -1.69 13.64 -4.19
C ARG A 230 -0.87 14.91 -4.41
N GLN A 231 -1.52 16.05 -4.24
CA GLN A 231 -0.90 17.35 -4.40
C GLN A 231 0.20 17.58 -3.35
N LEU A 232 -0.01 17.17 -2.10
CA LEU A 232 1.02 17.25 -1.05
C LEU A 232 2.29 16.48 -1.41
N MET A 233 2.18 15.30 -2.02
CA MET A 233 3.38 14.55 -2.40
C MET A 233 4.06 15.09 -3.64
N GLN A 234 3.28 15.59 -4.61
CA GLN A 234 3.86 16.32 -5.75
C GLN A 234 4.69 17.51 -5.23
N LEU A 235 4.16 18.26 -4.28
CA LEU A 235 4.83 19.37 -3.63
C LEU A 235 6.04 18.93 -2.80
N ALA A 236 5.95 17.80 -2.09
CA ALA A 236 7.08 17.23 -1.35
C ALA A 236 8.25 16.83 -2.25
N ASN A 237 7.97 16.52 -3.52
CA ASN A 237 8.98 16.17 -4.52
C ASN A 237 9.52 17.40 -5.31
N GLN A 238 8.68 18.41 -5.55
CA GLN A 238 9.00 19.56 -6.42
C GLN A 238 9.34 20.87 -5.67
N SER A 239 9.24 20.88 -4.34
CA SER A 239 9.30 22.07 -3.47
C SER A 239 8.08 22.98 -3.61
N MET A 240 7.45 23.29 -2.47
CA MET A 240 6.30 24.17 -2.41
C MET A 240 6.77 25.62 -2.41
N ASN A 241 6.66 26.29 -3.56
CA ASN A 241 7.01 27.71 -3.64
C ASN A 241 5.86 28.61 -3.13
N VAL A 242 6.12 29.91 -3.00
CA VAL A 242 5.16 30.92 -2.52
C VAL A 242 3.91 30.96 -3.40
N ARG A 243 4.09 30.89 -4.73
CA ARG A 243 2.99 30.93 -5.70
C ARG A 243 2.10 29.70 -5.61
N ASP A 244 2.68 28.50 -5.51
CA ASP A 244 1.92 27.24 -5.38
C ASP A 244 1.13 27.23 -4.07
N THR A 245 1.74 27.75 -3.00
CA THR A 245 1.08 27.92 -1.69
C THR A 245 -0.13 28.83 -1.79
N GLN A 246 0.04 29.99 -2.43
CA GLN A 246 -1.03 30.97 -2.60
C GLN A 246 -2.14 30.44 -3.51
N GLN A 247 -1.80 29.81 -4.64
CA GLN A 247 -2.79 29.20 -5.53
C GLN A 247 -3.59 28.10 -4.83
N LEU A 248 -2.93 27.29 -4.01
CA LEU A 248 -3.60 26.24 -3.25
C LEU A 248 -4.51 26.83 -2.17
N SER A 249 -4.08 27.87 -1.46
CA SER A 249 -4.91 28.52 -0.44
C SER A 249 -6.12 29.21 -1.06
N GLU A 250 -5.96 29.92 -2.18
CA GLU A 250 -7.06 30.55 -2.91
C GLU A 250 -8.04 29.50 -3.47
N LYS A 251 -7.54 28.39 -4.00
CA LYS A 251 -8.39 27.29 -4.51
C LYS A 251 -9.26 26.66 -3.43
N VAL A 252 -8.76 26.55 -2.20
CA VAL A 252 -9.46 25.89 -1.09
C VAL A 252 -10.29 26.88 -0.25
N GLY A 253 -9.70 28.01 0.12
CA GLY A 253 -10.32 29.05 0.95
C GLY A 253 -11.15 30.07 0.17
N GLY A 254 -11.08 30.07 -1.17
CA GLY A 254 -11.74 31.07 -2.00
C GLY A 254 -11.20 32.48 -1.74
N PRO A 255 -11.99 33.54 -1.96
CA PRO A 255 -11.54 34.92 -1.77
C PRO A 255 -11.43 35.36 -0.29
N SER A 256 -11.80 34.52 0.68
CA SER A 256 -11.80 34.88 2.10
C SER A 256 -10.43 34.66 2.76
N PRO A 257 -9.74 35.71 3.23
CA PRO A 257 -8.44 35.56 3.91
C PRO A 257 -8.52 34.66 5.16
N THR A 258 -9.61 34.74 5.92
CA THR A 258 -9.83 33.90 7.12
C THR A 258 -9.93 32.41 6.77
N LEU A 259 -10.60 32.06 5.67
CA LEU A 259 -10.69 30.67 5.21
C LEU A 259 -9.36 30.16 4.65
N GLN A 260 -8.64 31.02 3.91
CA GLN A 260 -7.29 30.71 3.44
C GLN A 260 -6.34 30.44 4.63
N LEU A 261 -6.37 31.28 5.67
CA LEU A 261 -5.59 31.08 6.90
C LEU A 261 -6.00 29.81 7.66
N THR A 262 -7.30 29.50 7.72
CA THR A 262 -7.78 28.24 8.34
C THR A 262 -7.19 27.02 7.61
N PHE A 263 -7.22 27.06 6.27
CA PHE A 263 -6.63 26.00 5.45
C PHE A 263 -5.12 25.89 5.65
N LEU A 264 -4.38 27.00 5.57
CA LEU A 264 -2.92 27.02 5.70
C LEU A 264 -2.44 26.54 7.08
N ASN A 265 -3.18 26.84 8.15
CA ASN A 265 -2.90 26.27 9.48
C ASN A 265 -2.99 24.74 9.47
N GLY A 266 -4.08 24.20 8.90
CA GLY A 266 -4.24 22.75 8.75
C GLY A 266 -3.18 22.13 7.85
N LEU A 267 -2.85 22.79 6.74
CA LEU A 267 -1.83 22.36 5.79
C LEU A 267 -0.45 22.28 6.45
N ARG A 268 -0.08 23.28 7.26
CA ARG A 268 1.18 23.30 8.00
C ARG A 268 1.33 22.08 8.92
N HIS A 269 0.27 21.68 9.61
CA HIS A 269 0.29 20.48 10.44
C HIS A 269 0.53 19.21 9.60
N LEU A 270 -0.19 19.06 8.47
CA LEU A 270 0.00 17.93 7.57
C LEU A 270 1.42 17.86 6.98
N LEU A 271 2.01 19.01 6.63
CA LEU A 271 3.39 19.08 6.13
C LEU A 271 4.42 18.75 7.22
N ALA A 272 4.16 19.15 8.47
CA ALA A 272 5.05 18.85 9.58
C ALA A 272 5.07 17.35 9.92
N ASP A 273 3.91 16.70 9.83
CA ASP A 273 3.71 15.27 10.11
C ASP A 273 4.06 14.36 8.92
N LEU A 274 4.36 14.94 7.75
CA LEU A 274 4.71 14.19 6.55
C LEU A 274 6.03 13.42 6.75
N PRO A 275 6.07 12.11 6.48
CA PRO A 275 7.28 11.30 6.62
C PRO A 275 8.48 11.87 5.87
N ASN A 276 9.65 11.88 6.52
CA ASN A 276 10.90 12.35 5.91
C ASN A 276 11.24 11.62 4.59
N SER A 277 10.82 10.37 4.44
CA SER A 277 11.01 9.56 3.23
C SER A 277 10.19 10.01 2.02
N LEU A 278 9.16 10.85 2.21
CA LEU A 278 8.37 11.44 1.12
C LEU A 278 8.94 12.77 0.63
N TRP A 279 9.80 13.40 1.43
CA TRP A 279 10.48 14.62 1.02
C TRP A 279 11.67 14.28 0.13
N ARG A 280 11.88 15.08 -0.91
CA ARG A 280 13.07 14.97 -1.74
C ARG A 280 14.36 15.11 -0.92
N ASP A 281 14.37 16.09 -0.03
CA ASP A 281 15.47 16.43 0.86
C ASP A 281 14.98 17.36 1.99
N ASP A 282 15.75 17.48 3.07
CA ASP A 282 15.37 18.31 4.23
C ASP A 282 15.30 19.81 3.89
N LYS A 283 16.10 20.30 2.95
CA LYS A 283 16.06 21.70 2.51
C LYS A 283 14.72 22.00 1.82
N THR A 284 14.22 21.08 1.01
CA THR A 284 12.90 21.16 0.36
C THR A 284 11.78 21.21 1.39
N ARG A 285 11.86 20.39 2.45
CA ARG A 285 10.93 20.41 3.59
C ARG A 285 10.93 21.75 4.32
N GLN A 286 12.11 22.21 4.75
CA GLN A 286 12.24 23.47 5.48
C GLN A 286 11.76 24.67 4.65
N THR A 287 12.10 24.70 3.36
CA THR A 287 11.68 25.77 2.44
C THR A 287 10.16 25.78 2.28
N SER A 288 9.54 24.62 2.11
CA SER A 288 8.08 24.50 1.97
C SER A 288 7.34 25.00 3.22
N LEU A 289 7.79 24.59 4.42
CA LEU A 289 7.22 25.06 5.69
C LEU A 289 7.40 26.58 5.88
N ARG A 290 8.56 27.12 5.50
CA ARG A 290 8.83 28.56 5.56
C ARG A 290 7.93 29.35 4.62
N ASN A 291 7.71 28.87 3.39
CA ASN A 291 6.87 29.55 2.41
C ASN A 291 5.40 29.57 2.84
N VAL A 292 4.92 28.50 3.47
CA VAL A 292 3.58 28.46 4.09
C VAL A 292 3.45 29.53 5.18
N LEU A 293 4.44 29.64 6.07
CA LEU A 293 4.43 30.68 7.12
C LEU A 293 4.45 32.10 6.55
N LEU A 294 5.23 32.33 5.49
CA LEU A 294 5.29 33.64 4.83
C LEU A 294 3.92 34.08 4.29
N ILE A 295 3.20 33.19 3.59
CA ILE A 295 1.84 33.48 3.11
C ILE A 295 0.86 33.68 4.27
N MET A 296 0.99 32.91 5.35
CA MET A 296 0.16 33.10 6.55
C MET A 296 0.37 34.48 7.18
N ASP A 297 1.61 34.96 7.25
CA ASP A 297 1.92 36.29 7.78
C ASP A 297 1.35 37.40 6.89
N GLU A 298 1.49 37.28 5.56
CA GLU A 298 0.93 38.22 4.59
C GLU A 298 -0.61 38.30 4.67
N LEU A 299 -1.28 37.13 4.69
CA LEU A 299 -2.73 37.07 4.83
C LEU A 299 -3.20 37.59 6.18
N GLY A 300 -2.49 37.30 7.27
CA GLY A 300 -2.79 37.81 8.60
C GLY A 300 -2.67 39.34 8.69
N GLN A 301 -1.68 39.94 8.01
CA GLN A 301 -1.58 41.39 7.89
C GLN A 301 -2.72 41.97 7.06
N SER A 302 -3.12 41.31 5.97
CA SER A 302 -4.24 41.76 5.14
C SER A 302 -5.58 41.73 5.88
N GLU A 303 -5.82 40.68 6.68
CA GLU A 303 -7.03 40.54 7.51
C GLU A 303 -7.10 41.63 8.57
N ARG A 304 -5.97 41.91 9.26
CA ARG A 304 -5.88 42.98 10.26
C ARG A 304 -6.11 44.38 9.67
N LYS A 305 -5.64 44.62 8.44
CA LYS A 305 -5.89 45.88 7.71
C LYS A 305 -7.33 46.01 7.21
N ALA A 306 -8.00 44.88 6.92
CA ALA A 306 -9.37 44.84 6.46
C ALA A 306 -10.41 44.92 7.60
N LEU A 307 -10.02 44.62 8.84
CA LEU A 307 -10.85 44.84 10.03
C LEU A 307 -10.93 46.35 10.35
N PRO A 308 -12.11 46.99 10.23
CA PRO A 308 -12.24 48.39 10.59
C PRO A 308 -11.98 48.59 12.09
N ASP A 309 -11.26 49.65 12.39
CA ASP A 309 -10.85 50.06 13.73
C ASP A 309 -12.05 50.08 14.69
N ARG A 310 -12.10 49.13 15.63
CA ARG A 310 -13.13 49.09 16.68
C ARG A 310 -12.98 50.24 17.68
N SER A 311 -11.95 51.07 17.57
CA SER A 311 -11.73 52.22 18.45
C SER A 311 -12.50 53.49 18.05
N SER A 312 -13.25 53.49 16.94
CA SER A 312 -14.10 54.63 16.53
C SER A 312 -15.54 54.61 17.10
N ARG A 313 -15.84 53.73 18.06
CA ARG A 313 -17.14 53.67 18.75
C ARG A 313 -16.96 53.73 20.27
N LEU A 314 -16.50 54.88 20.76
CA LEU A 314 -16.73 55.35 22.13
C LEU A 314 -16.99 56.86 22.08
#